data_AF-A0A7Y5A526-F1
#
_entry.id   AF-A0A7Y5A526-F1
#
_cell.length_a   1.000
_cell.length_b   1.000
_cell.length_c   1.000
_cell.angle_alpha   90.00
_cell.angle_beta   90.00
_cell.angle_gamma   90.00
#
_symmetry.space_group_name_H-M   'P 1'
#
loop_
_entity.id
_entity.type
_entity.pdbx_description
1 polymer ?
#
loop_
_entity_poly.entity_id
_entity_poly.type
_entity_poly.pdbx_seq_one_letter_code
_entity_poly.pdbx_strand_id
1 'polypeptide(L)' 'MSEKKQNNFESPNISKLQAVVIDYRTTIYIAMGADPKEAKKKYLDRTNNKAIVLS' A
#
# COMPACT_ATOMS: atom_id res chain seq x y z
N MET A 1 17.37 17.91 32.17
CA MET A 1 17.60 16.70 31.35
C MET A 1 16.27 16.28 30.77
N SER A 2 16.00 16.59 29.51
CA SER A 2 14.73 16.20 28.88
C SER A 2 14.89 14.82 28.27
N GLU A 3 14.24 13.83 28.87
CA GLU A 3 14.21 12.46 28.38
C GLU A 3 13.56 12.44 26.99
N LYS A 4 14.37 12.26 25.95
CA LYS A 4 13.87 12.01 24.59
C LYS A 4 13.15 10.67 24.60
N LYS A 5 11.80 10.69 24.59
CA LYS A 5 10.99 9.51 24.28
C LYS A 5 11.36 9.05 22.88
N GLN A 6 12.18 8.02 22.81
CA GLN A 6 12.58 7.38 21.57
C GLN A 6 11.32 6.73 20.99
N ASN A 7 10.67 7.42 20.06
CA ASN A 7 9.48 6.92 19.38
C ASN A 7 9.96 5.76 18.52
N ASN A 8 9.78 4.52 19.01
CA ASN A 8 10.20 3.31 18.33
C ASN A 8 9.28 3.11 17.12
N PHE A 9 9.54 3.87 16.05
CA PHE A 9 8.81 3.78 14.80
C PHE A 9 9.35 2.56 14.06
N GLU A 10 8.88 1.38 14.45
CA GLU A 10 9.16 0.16 13.71
C GLU A 10 8.65 0.37 12.28
N SER A 11 9.59 0.36 11.33
CA SER A 11 9.23 0.44 9.92
C SER A 11 8.39 -0.80 9.57
N PRO A 12 7.30 -0.63 8.81
CA PRO A 12 6.46 -1.76 8.44
C PRO A 12 7.31 -2.82 7.74
N ASN A 13 7.30 -4.04 8.28
CA ASN A 13 8.11 -5.15 7.79
C ASN A 13 7.68 -5.56 6.38
N ILE A 14 8.45 -5.13 5.38
CA ILE A 14 8.19 -5.37 3.95
C ILE A 14 8.19 -6.88 3.64
N SER A 15 8.92 -7.69 4.41
CA SER A 15 8.97 -9.15 4.27
C SER A 15 7.63 -9.84 4.46
N LYS A 16 6.64 -9.20 5.09
CA LYS A 16 5.27 -9.73 5.26
C LYS A 16 4.32 -9.29 4.15
N LEU A 17 4.84 -8.58 3.14
CA LEU A 17 4.07 -8.05 2.04
C LEU A 17 4.47 -8.73 0.72
N GLN A 18 3.50 -8.85 -0.17
CA GLN A 18 3.64 -9.33 -1.53
C GLN A 18 3.54 -8.14 -2.49
N ALA A 19 4.55 -7.99 -3.35
CA ALA A 19 4.52 -7.02 -4.44
C ALA A 19 3.64 -7.55 -5.57
N VAL A 20 2.64 -6.75 -5.97
CA VAL A 20 1.75 -7.02 -7.09
C VAL A 20 1.92 -5.90 -8.11
N VAL A 21 2.44 -6.27 -9.27
CA VAL A 21 2.62 -5.34 -10.39
C VAL A 21 1.28 -5.17 -11.11
N ILE A 22 0.76 -3.95 -11.10
CA ILE A 22 -0.49 -3.61 -11.79
C ILE A 22 -0.18 -3.27 -13.26
N ASP A 23 0.81 -2.40 -13.48
CA ASP A 23 1.31 -1.91 -14.76
C ASP A 23 2.80 -1.55 -14.64
N TYR A 24 3.43 -1.14 -15.74
CA TYR A 24 4.85 -0.79 -15.81
C TYR A 24 5.30 0.34 -14.85
N ARG A 25 4.36 1.19 -14.38
CA ARG A 25 4.61 2.29 -13.44
C ARG A 25 4.06 2.04 -12.03
N THR A 26 3.28 0.98 -11.83
CA THR A 26 2.47 0.84 -10.62
C THR A 26 2.64 -0.54 -10.01
N THR A 27 3.26 -0.56 -8.84
CA THR A 27 3.39 -1.74 -7.99
C THR A 27 2.75 -1.45 -6.64
N ILE A 28 1.85 -2.34 -6.22
CA ILE A 28 1.21 -2.26 -4.90
C ILE A 28 1.75 -3.37 -4.01
N TYR A 29 1.76 -3.14 -2.71
CA TYR A 29 2.15 -4.13 -1.71
C TYR A 29 0.91 -4.57 -0.92
N ILE A 30 0.64 -5.86 -0.89
CA ILE A 30 -0.48 -6.46 -0.15
C ILE A 30 0.02 -7.44 0.89
N ALA A 31 -0.82 -7.84 1.86
CA ALA A 31 -0.42 -8.86 2.83
C ALA A 31 -0.09 -10.19 2.14
N MET A 32 0.94 -10.90 2.62
CA MET A 32 1.23 -12.27 2.16
C MET A 32 0.00 -13.17 2.35
N GLY A 33 -0.48 -13.75 1.26
CA GLY A 33 -1.68 -14.61 1.22
C GLY A 33 -2.96 -13.90 0.81
N ALA A 34 -2.94 -12.58 0.60
CA ALA A 34 -4.06 -11.87 0.01
C ALA A 34 -4.13 -12.06 -1.51
N ASP A 35 -5.34 -12.01 -2.09
CA ASP A 35 -5.55 -12.23 -3.51
C ASP A 35 -5.03 -11.06 -4.38
N PRO A 36 -4.04 -11.29 -5.26
CA PRO A 36 -3.46 -10.24 -6.09
C PRO A 36 -4.48 -9.68 -7.10
N LYS A 37 -5.44 -10.50 -7.57
CA LYS A 37 -6.49 -10.08 -8.50
C LYS A 37 -7.48 -9.12 -7.86
N GLU A 38 -7.92 -9.42 -6.64
CA GLU A 38 -8.83 -8.57 -5.88
C GLU A 38 -8.14 -7.25 -5.52
N ALA A 39 -6.88 -7.30 -5.11
CA ALA A 39 -6.07 -6.12 -4.84
C ALA A 39 -5.95 -5.20 -6.06
N LYS A 40 -5.67 -5.77 -7.25
CA LYS A 40 -5.62 -5.01 -8.51
C LYS A 40 -6.97 -4.36 -8.81
N LYS A 41 -8.08 -5.11 -8.69
CA LYS A 41 -9.44 -4.58 -8.90
C LYS A 41 -9.75 -3.42 -7.96
N LYS A 42 -9.46 -3.57 -6.67
CA LYS A 42 -9.69 -2.54 -5.64
C LYS A 42 -8.85 -1.29 -5.86
N TYR A 43 -7.60 -1.45 -6.30
CA TYR A 43 -6.76 -0.30 -6.65
C TYR A 43 -7.33 0.46 -7.85
N LEU A 44 -7.77 -0.25 -8.89
CA LEU A 44 -8.33 0.36 -10.09
C LEU A 44 -9.64 1.09 -9.78
N ASP A 45 -10.52 0.47 -8.99
CA ASP A 45 -11.78 1.06 -8.53
C ASP A 45 -11.57 2.36 -7.73
N ARG A 46 -10.59 2.35 -6.81
CA ARG A 46 -10.19 3.55 -6.06
C ARG A 46 -9.61 4.65 -6.94
N THR A 47 -8.81 4.29 -7.93
CA THR A 47 -8.17 5.23 -8.84
C THR A 47 -9.22 5.90 -9.74
N ASN A 48 -10.18 5.12 -10.23
CA ASN A 48 -11.27 5.64 -11.06
C ASN A 48 -12.19 6.59 -10.27
N ASN A 49 -12.49 6.27 -9.00
CA ASN A 49 -13.27 7.16 -8.13
C ASN A 49 -12.55 8.46 -7.78
N LYS A 50 -11.21 8.47 -7.73
CA LYS A 50 -10.45 9.71 -7.49
C LYS A 50 -10.45 10.67 -8.67
N ALA A 51 -10.63 10.18 -9.90
CA ALA A 51 -10.73 11.04 -11.08
C ALA A 51 -12.02 11.89 -11.07
N ILE A 52 -13.09 11.40 -10.43
CA ILE A 52 -14.42 12.04 -10.42
C ILE A 52 -14.50 13.18 -9.38
N VAL A 53 -13.64 13.19 -8.37
CA VAL A 53 -13.68 14.20 -7.28
C VAL A 53 -12.76 15.42 -7.57
N LEU A 54 -11.98 15.38 -8.66
CA LEU A 54 -11.05 16.45 -9.06
C LEU A 54 -11.49 17.23 -10.31
N SER A 55 -12.73 17.01 -10.78
CA SER A 55 -13.31 17.63 -11.98
C SER A 55 -14.50 18.52 -11.63
#